data_AF-A0A661SIB6-F1
#
_entry.id   AF-A0A661SIB6-F1
#
_cell.length_a   1.000
_cell.length_b   1.000
_cell.length_c   1.000
_cell.angle_alpha   90.00
_cell.angle_beta   90.00
_cell.angle_gamma   90.00
#
_symmetry.space_group_name_H-M   'P 1'
#
loop_
_entity.id
_entity.type
_entity.pdbx_description
1 polymer ?
#
loop_
_entity_poly.entity_id
_entity_poly.type
_entity_poly.pdbx_seq_one_letter_code
_entity_poly.pdbx_strand_id
1 'polypeptide(L)' 'VNGLTYDFLYDMAKQLHEKKSLMLVGSGKKGIQPLIFHDGGLPYRGFLEGRIRDDAYCLILHLTNLELKELG' A
#
# COMPACT_ATOMS: atom_id res chain seq x y z
N VAL A 1 -14.67 -13.14 -14.48
CA VAL A 1 -13.60 -13.56 -13.54
C VAL A 1 -13.01 -12.30 -12.93
N ASN A 2 -13.21 -12.07 -11.63
CA ASN A 2 -12.79 -10.85 -10.93
C ASN A 2 -11.26 -10.77 -10.84
N GLY A 3 -10.69 -9.62 -11.22
CA GLY A 3 -9.27 -9.41 -11.53
C GLY A 3 -8.31 -9.31 -10.34
N LEU A 4 -8.55 -10.02 -9.25
CA LEU A 4 -7.61 -10.17 -8.13
C LEU A 4 -7.55 -11.65 -7.77
N THR A 5 -6.77 -12.41 -8.53
CA THR A 5 -6.48 -13.81 -8.20
C THR A 5 -5.49 -13.87 -7.04
N TYR A 6 -5.44 -15.02 -6.37
CA TYR A 6 -4.46 -15.27 -5.32
C TYR A 6 -3.03 -15.00 -5.82
N ASP A 7 -2.68 -15.55 -6.98
CA ASP A 7 -1.35 -15.43 -7.60
C ASP A 7 -0.96 -13.96 -7.82
N PHE A 8 -1.90 -13.12 -8.26
CA PHE A 8 -1.63 -11.70 -8.47
C PHE A 8 -1.24 -10.99 -7.15
N LEU A 9 -1.96 -11.27 -6.07
CA LEU A 9 -1.70 -10.66 -4.77
C LEU A 9 -0.44 -11.26 -4.11
N TYR A 10 -0.18 -12.56 -4.31
CA TYR A 10 1.04 -13.21 -3.88
C TYR A 10 2.26 -12.62 -4.58
N ASP A 11 2.23 -12.47 -5.91
CA ASP A 11 3.32 -11.89 -6.69
C ASP A 11 3.59 -10.44 -6.29
N MET A 12 2.53 -9.65 -6.02
CA MET A 12 2.68 -8.29 -5.50
C MET A 12 3.36 -8.29 -4.13
N ALA A 13 2.91 -9.13 -3.20
CA ALA A 13 3.50 -9.22 -1.88
C ALA A 13 4.97 -9.66 -1.94
N LYS A 14 5.29 -10.65 -2.79
CA LYS A 14 6.65 -11.14 -3.04
C LYS A 14 7.56 -10.04 -3.56
N GLN A 15 7.12 -9.30 -4.57
CA GLN A 15 7.90 -8.18 -5.12
C GLN A 15 8.22 -7.11 -4.08
N LEU A 16 7.25 -6.73 -3.25
CA LEU A 16 7.45 -5.74 -2.20
C LEU A 16 8.38 -6.24 -1.10
N HIS A 17 8.21 -7.52 -0.71
CA HIS A 17 9.04 -8.18 0.28
C HIS A 17 10.51 -8.26 -0.15
N GLU A 18 10.77 -8.78 -1.35
CA GLU A 18 12.13 -8.96 -1.89
C GLU A 18 12.84 -7.63 -2.12
N LYS A 19 12.12 -6.61 -2.60
CA LYS A 19 12.67 -5.26 -2.84
C LYS A 19 12.82 -4.43 -1.56
N LYS A 20 12.30 -4.89 -0.42
CA LYS A 20 12.22 -4.13 0.84
C LYS A 20 11.61 -2.73 0.61
N SER A 21 10.52 -2.68 -0.15
CA SER A 21 9.89 -1.44 -0.61
C SER A 21 8.42 -1.39 -0.27
N LEU A 22 7.87 -0.18 -0.17
CA LEU A 22 6.44 0.07 -0.01
C LEU A 22 5.84 0.59 -1.32
N MET A 23 4.59 0.21 -1.60
CA MET A 23 3.81 0.77 -2.71
C MET A 23 2.87 1.84 -2.19
N LEU A 24 2.91 3.05 -2.76
CA LEU A 24 1.89 4.06 -2.49
C LEU A 24 0.55 3.58 -3.08
N VAL A 25 -0.48 3.53 -2.25
CA VAL A 25 -1.81 3.10 -2.70
C VAL A 25 -2.52 4.27 -3.37
N GLY A 26 -2.85 4.06 -4.64
CA GLY A 26 -3.53 5.03 -5.47
C GLY A 26 -5.06 5.00 -5.37
N SER A 27 -5.69 6.06 -5.85
CA SER A 27 -7.12 6.31 -5.92
C SER A 27 -7.47 7.05 -7.23
N GLY A 28 -8.78 7.26 -7.45
CA GLY A 28 -9.30 7.94 -8.64
C GLY A 28 -9.31 7.06 -9.90
N LYS A 29 -9.93 7.56 -10.98
CA LYS A 29 -10.17 6.79 -12.21
C LYS A 29 -8.92 6.26 -12.89
N LYS A 30 -7.78 6.94 -12.71
CA LYS A 30 -6.48 6.54 -13.27
C LYS A 30 -5.57 5.85 -12.24
N GLY A 31 -5.99 5.70 -10.98
CA GLY A 31 -5.20 5.07 -9.91
C GLY A 31 -3.94 5.83 -9.51
N ILE A 32 -3.80 7.10 -9.90
CA ILE A 32 -2.60 7.92 -9.66
C ILE A 32 -2.76 8.93 -8.52
N GLN A 33 -3.99 9.18 -8.07
CA GLN A 33 -4.21 10.06 -6.92
C GLN A 33 -3.88 9.29 -5.64
N PRO A 34 -3.41 9.90 -4.55
CA PRO A 34 -3.21 9.16 -3.32
C PRO A 34 -4.56 8.68 -2.76
N LEU A 35 -4.61 7.46 -2.23
CA LEU A 35 -5.71 7.06 -1.36
C LEU A 35 -5.52 7.74 0.00
N ILE A 36 -6.46 8.62 0.35
CA ILE A 36 -6.43 9.39 1.60
C ILE A 36 -7.50 8.86 2.56
N PHE A 37 -7.04 8.39 3.71
CA PHE A 37 -7.91 8.06 4.85
C PHE A 37 -8.02 9.28 5.76
N HIS A 38 -9.19 9.48 6.36
CA HIS A 38 -9.42 10.56 7.32
C HIS A 38 -9.85 9.97 8.65
N ASP A 39 -9.13 10.32 9.71
CA ASP A 39 -9.52 10.05 11.10
C ASP A 39 -9.41 11.36 11.90
N GLY A 40 -10.48 11.76 12.58
CA GLY A 40 -10.54 13.03 13.31
C GLY A 40 -10.23 14.28 12.47
N GLY A 41 -10.36 14.22 11.14
CA GLY A 41 -10.00 15.31 10.22
C GLY A 41 -8.53 15.33 9.76
N LEU A 42 -7.69 14.43 10.26
CA LEU A 42 -6.30 14.30 9.84
C LEU A 42 -6.17 13.38 8.61
N PRO A 43 -5.51 13.81 7.52
CA PRO A 43 -5.36 13.01 6.32
C PRO A 43 -4.15 12.07 6.38
N TYR A 44 -4.34 10.82 6.01
CA TYR A 44 -3.31 9.78 5.99
C TYR A 44 -3.14 9.18 4.60
N ARG A 45 -1.90 9.03 4.13
CA ARG A 45 -1.59 8.25 2.91
C ARG A 45 -1.43 6.78 3.24
N GLY A 46 -1.98 5.91 2.39
CA GLY A 46 -1.81 4.47 2.47
C GLY A 46 -0.57 3.97 1.73
N PHE A 47 0.25 3.16 2.39
CA PHE A 47 1.38 2.45 1.82
C PHE A 47 1.23 0.94 2.03
N LEU A 48 1.40 0.16 0.98
CA LEU A 48 1.28 -1.28 1.02
C LEU A 48 2.67 -1.92 1.21
N GLU A 49 2.81 -2.72 2.26
CA GLU A 49 3.93 -3.65 2.48
C GLU A 49 3.51 -5.06 2.06
N GLY A 50 4.44 -5.81 1.48
CA GLY A 50 4.28 -7.24 1.24
C GLY A 50 5.12 -8.08 2.19
N ARG A 51 4.52 -9.15 2.72
CA ARG A 51 5.21 -10.24 3.42
C ARG A 51 4.83 -11.56 2.78
N ILE A 52 5.80 -12.46 2.66
CA ILE A 52 5.58 -13.83 2.19
C ILE A 52 6.15 -14.83 3.20
N ARG A 53 5.50 -15.99 3.27
CA ARG A 53 6.01 -17.18 3.96
C ARG A 53 5.53 -18.40 3.20
N ASP A 54 6.47 -19.13 2.60
CA ASP A 54 6.19 -20.28 1.75
C ASP A 54 5.19 -19.92 0.63
N ASP A 55 4.04 -20.61 0.59
CA ASP A 55 2.94 -20.38 -0.35
C ASP A 55 1.92 -19.33 0.11
N ALA A 56 2.12 -18.76 1.31
CA ALA A 56 1.25 -17.76 1.91
C ALA A 56 1.79 -16.33 1.74
N TYR A 57 0.88 -15.36 1.65
CA TYR A 57 1.22 -13.94 1.64
C TYR A 57 0.38 -13.12 2.63
N CYS A 58 0.88 -11.94 2.97
CA CYS A 58 0.18 -10.90 3.71
C CYS A 58 0.50 -9.53 3.10
N LEU A 59 -0.53 -8.74 2.84
CA LEU A 59 -0.41 -7.33 2.45
C LEU A 59 -0.83 -6.47 3.63
N ILE A 60 0.05 -5.57 4.06
CA ILE A 60 -0.17 -4.70 5.23
C ILE A 60 -0.29 -3.27 4.74
N LEU A 61 -1.40 -2.60 5.11
CA LEU A 61 -1.63 -1.20 4.80
C LEU A 61 -1.13 -0.33 5.96
N HIS A 62 -0.04 0.38 5.73
CA HIS A 62 0.50 1.41 6.63
C HIS A 62 -0.17 2.74 6.35
N LEU A 63 -0.59 3.44 7.39
CA LEU A 63 -1.12 4.80 7.32
C LEU A 63 -0.08 5.76 7.90
N THR A 64 0.38 6.71 7.09
CA THR A 64 1.27 7.78 7.55
C THR A 64 0.56 9.10 7.55
N ASN A 65 0.68 9.84 8.65
CA ASN A 65 0.20 11.21 8.73
C ASN A 65 0.94 12.06 7.70
N LEU A 66 0.21 12.96 7.04
CA LEU A 66 0.73 13.83 6.00
C LEU A 66 1.44 15.08 6.51
N GLU A 67 1.64 15.23 7.82
CA GLU A 67 2.53 16.24 8.37
C GLU A 67 3.98 15.93 7.99
N LEU A 68 4.36 16.31 6.77
CA LEU A 68 5.74 16.62 6.45
C LEU A 68 6.10 17.80 7.34
N LYS A 69 6.99 17.58 8.33
CA LYS A 69 7.69 18.70 8.96
C LYS A 69 8.34 19.49 7.83
N GLU A 70 8.07 20.79 7.77
CA GLU A 70 8.90 21.69 6.97
C GLU A 70 10.35 21.43 7.35
N LEU A 71 11.22 21.30 6.34
CA LEU A 71 12.65 21.33 6.55
C LEU A 71 12.98 22.79 6.95
N GLY A 72 12.89 23.08 8.24
CA GLY A 72 13.48 24.27 8.84
C GLY A 72 14.99 24.17 8.88
#